data_AF-A0A822FVA4-F1
#
_entry.id   AF-A0A822FVA4-F1
#
_cell.length_a   1.000
_cell.length_b   1.000
_cell.length_c   1.000
_cell.angle_alpha   90.00
_cell.angle_beta   90.00
_cell.angle_gamma   90.00
#
_symmetry.space_group_name_H-M   'P 1'
#
loop_
_entity.id
_entity.type
_entity.pdbx_description
1 polymer ?
#
loop_
_entity_poly.entity_id
_entity_poly.type
_entity_poly.pdbx_seq_one_letter_code
_entity_poly.pdbx_strand_id
1 'polypeptide(L)'
;MIVSGSLGLQIVPEIEAWPQLEAIYVFCGNQSIHEQWAKKISKVKGVYTKIEPICQALEIDRQRCDQAMIPISFNGRDALFMYTQLLKEALLEIEDDDVKSIKDLVEYCSLQNDVDDDEIQKVQREYRNHTPIW
;
A
#
# COMPACT_ATOMS: atom_id res chain seq x y z
N MET A 1 10.77 8.91 8.67
CA MET A 1 10.54 10.37 8.90
C MET A 1 11.75 10.99 9.59
N ILE A 2 12.19 12.19 9.19
CA ILE A 2 13.25 12.95 9.89
C ILE A 2 12.60 14.17 10.56
N VAL A 3 12.88 14.41 11.84
CA VAL A 3 12.28 15.51 12.63
C VAL A 3 13.32 16.24 13.45
N SER A 4 13.06 17.51 13.78
CA SER A 4 13.90 18.22 14.74
C SER A 4 13.69 17.69 16.16
N GLY A 5 14.69 17.86 17.04
CA GLY A 5 14.57 17.42 18.44
C GLY A 5 13.39 18.06 19.20
N SER A 6 13.18 19.36 19.05
CA SER A 6 12.13 20.11 19.75
C SER A 6 10.74 19.82 19.20
N LEU A 7 10.58 19.82 17.86
CA LEU A 7 9.31 19.49 17.23
C LEU A 7 8.97 18.01 17.44
N GLY A 8 9.97 17.14 17.33
CA GLY A 8 9.83 15.70 17.52
C GLY A 8 9.26 15.34 18.89
N LEU A 9 9.70 16.02 19.96
CA LEU A 9 9.17 15.81 21.30
C LEU A 9 7.65 16.04 21.39
N GLN A 10 7.10 16.96 20.59
CA GLN A 10 5.68 17.29 20.59
C GLN A 10 4.87 16.36 19.69
N ILE A 11 5.36 16.08 18.48
CA ILE A 11 4.56 15.38 17.46
C ILE A 11 4.72 13.87 17.51
N VAL A 12 5.90 13.35 17.87
CA VAL A 12 6.21 11.92 17.79
C VAL A 12 5.29 11.07 18.68
N PRO A 13 4.98 11.45 19.93
CA PRO A 13 4.06 10.70 20.78
C PRO A 13 2.65 10.54 20.18
N GLU A 14 2.18 11.51 19.39
CA GLU A 14 0.83 11.48 18.78
C GLU A 14 0.76 10.57 17.56
N ILE A 15 1.88 10.37 16.87
CA ILE A 15 1.94 9.64 15.60
C ILE A 15 2.67 8.30 15.70
N GLU A 16 3.24 7.95 16.87
CA GLU A 16 3.97 6.69 17.03
C GLU A 16 3.08 5.47 16.75
N ALA A 17 1.76 5.57 16.99
CA ALA A 17 0.82 4.49 16.74
C ALA A 17 0.54 4.26 15.24
N TRP A 18 0.89 5.19 14.35
CA TRP A 18 0.51 5.09 12.94
C TRP A 18 1.21 3.93 12.23
N PRO A 19 0.48 3.00 11.61
CA PRO A 19 1.08 1.84 10.94
C PRO A 19 2.04 2.22 9.81
N GLN A 20 1.75 3.31 9.10
CA GLN A 20 2.55 3.81 7.97
C GLN A 20 3.90 4.40 8.41
N LEU A 21 4.06 4.72 9.70
CA LEU A 21 5.29 5.27 10.25
C LEU A 21 6.15 4.13 10.80
N GLU A 22 7.18 3.74 10.06
CA GLU A 22 8.05 2.62 10.42
C GLU A 22 9.32 3.04 11.19
N ALA A 23 9.88 4.20 10.83
CA ALA A 23 11.12 4.71 11.39
C ALA A 23 11.12 6.23 11.54
N ILE A 24 11.66 6.69 12.66
CA ILE A 24 11.84 8.11 13.00
C ILE A 24 13.31 8.37 13.33
N TYR A 25 13.89 9.39 12.70
CA TYR A 25 15.25 9.86 12.98
C TYR A 25 15.17 11.30 13.49
N VAL A 26 15.76 11.55 14.65
CA VAL A 26 15.75 12.87 15.26
C VAL A 26 17.05 13.59 14.94
N PHE A 27 16.96 14.76 14.32
CA PHE A 27 18.10 15.61 13.99
C PHE A 27 18.11 16.85 14.89
N CYS A 28 19.16 17.05 15.69
CA CYS A 28 19.20 18.12 16.68
C CYS A 28 20.63 18.54 17.02
N GLY A 29 20.80 19.79 17.48
CA GLY A 29 22.12 20.27 17.95
C GLY A 29 22.58 19.66 19.28
N ASN A 30 21.64 19.20 20.12
CA ASN A 30 21.96 18.64 21.45
C ASN A 30 21.30 17.27 21.66
N GLN A 31 22.07 16.23 21.36
CA GLN A 31 21.63 14.83 21.45
C GLN A 31 21.20 14.43 22.86
N SER A 32 21.91 14.89 23.90
CA SER A 32 21.68 14.45 25.28
C SER A 32 20.27 14.77 25.79
N ILE A 33 19.73 15.92 25.40
CA ILE A 33 18.38 16.36 25.79
C ILE A 33 17.33 15.48 25.11
N HIS A 34 17.52 15.18 23.83
CA HIS A 34 16.50 14.50 23.05
C HIS A 34 16.57 12.98 23.13
N GLU A 35 17.69 12.40 23.56
CA GLU A 35 17.80 10.96 23.79
C GLU A 35 16.86 10.44 24.88
N GLN A 36 16.59 11.23 25.92
CA GLN A 36 15.79 10.77 27.07
C GLN A 36 14.35 10.42 26.69
N TRP A 37 13.72 11.22 25.81
CA TRP A 37 12.37 10.94 25.32
C TRP A 37 12.41 9.99 24.12
N ALA A 38 13.40 10.13 23.22
CA ALA A 38 13.54 9.29 22.04
C ALA A 38 13.67 7.79 22.39
N LYS A 39 14.44 7.45 23.44
CA LYS A 39 14.62 6.06 23.89
C LYS A 39 13.34 5.39 24.39
N LYS A 40 12.30 6.17 24.74
CA LYS A 40 11.01 5.64 25.19
C LYS A 40 10.12 5.20 24.02
N ILE A 41 10.44 5.63 22.80
CA ILE A 41 9.61 5.44 21.60
C ILE A 41 10.28 4.43 20.69
N SER A 42 9.64 3.27 20.53
CA SER A 42 10.21 2.11 19.82
C SER A 42 10.54 2.36 18.35
N LYS A 43 9.81 3.29 17.71
CA LYS A 43 10.00 3.67 16.30
C LYS A 43 11.12 4.68 16.07
N VAL A 44 11.67 5.27 17.13
CA VAL A 44 12.83 6.15 17.00
C VAL A 44 14.09 5.31 16.83
N LYS A 45 14.69 5.39 15.64
CA LYS A 45 15.90 4.62 15.28
C LYS A 45 17.19 5.29 15.75
N GLY A 46 17.15 6.60 16.01
CA GLY A 46 18.28 7.31 16.58
C GLY A 46 18.09 8.81 16.70
N VAL A 47 18.98 9.42 17.49
CA VAL A 47 19.13 10.87 17.65
C VAL A 47 20.51 11.25 17.16
N TYR A 48 20.58 12.22 16.25
CA TYR A 48 21.80 12.56 15.52
C TYR A 48 22.03 14.07 15.54
N THR A 49 23.31 14.44 15.57
CA THR A 49 23.78 15.83 15.48
C THR A 49 24.33 16.18 14.10
N LYS A 50 24.51 15.17 13.26
CA LYS A 50 25.06 15.26 11.91
C LYS A 50 24.15 14.52 10.95
N ILE A 51 24.14 14.93 9.67
CA ILE A 51 23.27 14.33 8.66
C ILE A 51 23.84 13.04 8.10
N GLU A 52 25.17 12.90 8.05
CA GLU A 52 25.86 11.76 7.46
C GLU A 52 25.48 10.42 8.14
N PRO A 53 25.42 10.33 9.49
CA PRO A 53 24.95 9.12 10.16
C PRO A 53 23.47 8.80 9.88
N ILE A 54 22.63 9.82 9.64
CA ILE A 54 21.24 9.61 9.25
C ILE A 54 21.20 8.99 7.85
N CYS A 55 21.99 9.51 6.90
CA CYS A 55 22.07 8.93 5.55
C CYS A 55 22.53 7.47 5.58
N GLN A 56 23.51 7.13 6.41
CA GLN A 56 23.96 5.75 6.59
C GLN A 56 22.86 4.86 7.19
N ALA A 57 22.16 5.35 8.21
CA ALA A 57 21.04 4.61 8.81
C ALA A 57 19.90 4.39 7.80
N LEU A 58 19.58 5.42 7.01
CA LEU A 58 18.60 5.33 5.93
C LEU A 58 19.03 4.34 4.85
N GLU A 59 20.30 4.27 4.48
CA GLU A 59 20.79 3.31 3.49
C GLU A 59 20.65 1.86 4.01
N ILE A 60 20.96 1.62 5.28
CA ILE A 60 20.78 0.30 5.92
C ILE A 60 19.29 -0.06 5.98
N ASP A 61 18.44 0.88 6.41
CA ASP A 61 17.01 0.64 6.52
C ASP A 61 16.36 0.49 5.15
N ARG A 62 16.84 1.21 4.13
CA ARG A 62 16.48 0.99 2.73
C ARG A 62 16.84 -0.40 2.26
N GLN A 63 18.06 -0.87 2.51
CA GLN A 63 18.47 -2.24 2.11
C GLN A 63 17.64 -3.31 2.81
N ARG A 64 17.24 -3.10 4.06
CA ARG A 64 16.32 -4.00 4.78
C ARG A 64 14.90 -3.94 4.24
N CYS A 65 14.44 -2.75 3.89
CA CYS A 65 13.17 -2.56 3.21
C CYS A 65 13.21 -3.25 1.85
N ASP A 66 14.21 -3.04 1.00
CA ASP A 66 14.38 -3.73 -0.29
C ASP A 66 14.54 -5.27 -0.16
N GLN A 67 14.94 -5.79 1.02
CA GLN A 67 14.97 -7.23 1.30
C GLN A 67 13.64 -7.79 1.82
N ALA A 68 12.83 -6.99 2.52
CA ALA A 68 11.49 -7.39 2.99
C ALA A 68 10.39 -7.09 1.95
N MET A 69 10.55 -5.97 1.28
CA MET A 69 9.98 -5.54 0.02
C MET A 69 10.98 -5.94 -1.06
N ILE A 70 11.20 -7.24 -1.26
CA ILE A 70 11.76 -7.70 -2.53
C ILE A 70 10.86 -7.04 -3.59
N PRO A 71 11.34 -6.08 -4.41
CA PRO A 71 10.61 -5.78 -5.62
C PRO A 71 10.64 -7.12 -6.33
N ILE A 72 9.48 -7.75 -6.55
CA ILE A 72 9.36 -9.09 -7.15
C ILE A 72 10.42 -9.18 -8.23
N SER A 73 11.52 -9.86 -7.91
CA SER A 73 12.78 -9.55 -8.57
C SER A 73 12.62 -10.05 -9.99
N PHE A 74 12.66 -9.11 -10.94
CA PHE A 74 12.48 -9.34 -12.37
C PHE A 74 13.69 -10.09 -12.92
N ASN A 75 13.93 -11.28 -12.40
CA ASN A 75 14.76 -12.28 -13.03
C ASN A 75 13.82 -12.86 -14.08
N GLY A 76 13.89 -12.42 -15.34
CA GLY A 76 12.97 -12.74 -16.46
C GLY A 76 12.81 -14.24 -16.81
N ARG A 77 12.49 -15.05 -15.80
CA ARG A 77 12.30 -16.49 -15.77
C ARG A 77 10.91 -16.84 -15.22
N ASP A 78 10.27 -15.91 -14.52
CA ASP A 78 8.93 -16.13 -13.98
C ASP A 78 7.87 -15.53 -14.92
N ALA A 79 7.56 -16.29 -15.96
CA ALA A 79 6.54 -15.90 -16.95
C ALA A 79 5.18 -15.64 -16.29
N LEU A 80 4.85 -16.40 -15.23
CA LEU A 80 3.60 -16.23 -14.50
C LEU A 80 3.50 -14.85 -13.86
N PHE A 81 4.61 -14.32 -13.36
CA PHE A 81 4.66 -12.96 -12.83
C PHE A 81 4.43 -11.90 -13.92
N MET A 82 5.10 -12.02 -15.07
CA MET A 82 4.89 -11.10 -16.19
C MET A 82 3.44 -11.12 -16.68
N TYR A 83 2.85 -12.31 -16.82
CA TYR A 83 1.44 -12.43 -17.18
C TYR A 83 0.50 -11.86 -16.13
N THR A 84 0.79 -12.06 -14.84
CA THR A 84 -0.02 -11.49 -13.75
C THR A 84 0.02 -9.96 -13.75
N GLN A 85 1.20 -9.38 -13.99
CA GLN A 85 1.37 -7.93 -14.03
C GLN A 85 0.69 -7.32 -15.26
N LEU A 86 0.88 -7.92 -16.44
CA LEU A 86 0.19 -7.50 -17.67
C LEU A 86 -1.33 -7.62 -17.56
N LEU A 87 -1.82 -8.71 -16.95
CA LEU A 87 -3.24 -8.91 -16.69
C LEU A 87 -3.78 -7.82 -15.77
N LYS A 88 -3.05 -7.52 -14.68
CA LYS A 88 -3.45 -6.47 -13.74
C LYS A 88 -3.51 -5.10 -14.40
N GLU A 89 -2.50 -4.74 -15.19
CA GLU A 89 -2.45 -3.46 -15.92
C GLU A 89 -3.60 -3.37 -16.93
N ALA A 90 -3.80 -4.43 -17.72
CA ALA A 90 -4.93 -4.50 -18.65
C ALA A 90 -6.28 -4.36 -17.93
N LEU A 91 -6.48 -5.04 -16.80
CA LEU A 91 -7.72 -4.94 -16.01
C LEU A 91 -7.96 -3.53 -15.45
N LEU A 92 -6.89 -2.82 -15.08
CA LEU A 92 -6.98 -1.45 -14.56
C LEU A 92 -7.19 -0.40 -15.66
N GLU A 93 -6.77 -0.68 -16.88
CA GLU A 93 -6.98 0.18 -18.06
C GLU A 93 -8.35 -0.01 -18.71
N ILE A 94 -9.08 -1.09 -18.39
CA ILE A 94 -10.46 -1.26 -18.84
C ILE A 94 -11.30 -0.15 -18.20
N GLU A 95 -11.79 0.76 -19.05
CA GLU A 95 -12.84 1.70 -18.68
C GLU A 95 -14.14 0.90 -18.47
N ASP A 96 -14.50 0.67 -17.21
CA ASP A 96 -15.76 -0.01 -16.87
C ASP A 96 -16.93 0.96 -16.99
N ASP A 97 -17.75 0.77 -18.03
CA ASP A 97 -19.08 1.36 -18.12
C ASP A 97 -20.08 0.33 -17.59
N ASP A 98 -20.33 0.38 -16.27
CA ASP A 98 -21.23 -0.52 -15.54
C ASP A 98 -22.55 -0.81 -16.27
N VAL A 99 -23.10 0.19 -16.99
CA VAL A 99 -24.37 0.06 -17.70
C VAL A 99 -24.21 -0.77 -18.97
N LYS A 100 -23.13 -0.54 -19.72
CA LYS A 100 -22.83 -1.27 -20.95
C LYS A 100 -22.32 -2.67 -20.64
N SER A 101 -21.38 -2.82 -19.71
CA SER A 101 -20.80 -4.10 -19.27
C SER A 101 -21.87 -5.09 -18.84
N ILE A 102 -22.88 -4.65 -18.07
CA ILE A 102 -23.98 -5.52 -17.65
C ILE A 102 -24.97 -5.84 -18.76
N LYS A 103 -25.22 -4.90 -19.65
CA LYS A 103 -26.10 -5.15 -20.79
C LYS A 103 -25.50 -6.23 -21.70
N ASP A 104 -24.20 -6.13 -21.98
CA ASP A 104 -23.47 -7.10 -22.80
C ASP A 104 -23.44 -8.49 -22.11
N LEU A 105 -23.31 -8.52 -20.77
CA LEU A 105 -23.39 -9.76 -19.99
C LEU A 105 -24.78 -10.41 -20.05
N VAL A 106 -25.84 -9.63 -19.90
CA VAL A 106 -27.24 -10.11 -19.99
C VAL A 106 -27.52 -10.67 -21.39
N GLU A 107 -27.09 -9.96 -22.43
CA GLU A 107 -27.23 -10.43 -23.82
C GLU A 107 -26.49 -11.74 -24.06
N TYR A 108 -25.26 -11.87 -23.55
CA TYR A 108 -24.51 -13.12 -23.63
C TYR A 108 -25.20 -14.28 -22.91
N CYS A 109 -25.69 -14.06 -21.68
CA CYS A 109 -26.39 -15.09 -20.90
C CYS A 109 -27.71 -15.51 -21.54
N SER A 110 -28.49 -14.57 -22.09
CA SER A 110 -29.73 -14.87 -22.80
C SER A 110 -29.53 -15.67 -24.10
N LEU A 111 -28.31 -15.67 -24.65
CA LEU A 111 -27.95 -16.52 -25.79
C LEU A 111 -27.56 -17.94 -25.38
N GLN A 112 -27.35 -18.21 -24.08
CA GLN A 112 -27.04 -19.54 -23.55
C GLN A 112 -28.34 -20.25 -23.13
N ASN A 113 -28.56 -21.47 -23.61
CA ASN A 113 -29.80 -22.23 -23.33
C ASN A 113 -29.86 -22.85 -21.92
N ASP A 114 -28.82 -22.68 -21.10
CA ASP A 114 -28.65 -23.36 -19.81
C ASP A 114 -28.76 -22.40 -18.61
N VAL A 115 -29.09 -21.13 -18.86
CA VAL A 115 -29.23 -20.12 -17.82
C VAL A 115 -30.70 -19.75 -17.69
N ASP A 116 -31.20 -19.77 -16.45
CA ASP A 116 -32.58 -19.40 -16.15
C ASP A 116 -32.79 -17.89 -16.34
N ASP A 117 -33.86 -17.54 -17.04
CA ASP A 117 -34.18 -16.15 -17.38
C ASP A 117 -34.45 -15.29 -16.12
N ASP A 118 -34.99 -15.89 -15.07
CA ASP A 118 -35.27 -15.21 -13.80
C ASP A 118 -33.96 -14.81 -13.08
N GLU A 119 -32.92 -15.66 -13.13
CA GLU A 119 -31.60 -15.34 -12.59
C GLU A 119 -30.89 -14.25 -13.41
N ILE A 120 -31.04 -14.25 -14.74
CA ILE A 120 -30.50 -13.19 -15.60
C ILE A 120 -31.13 -11.83 -15.25
N GLN A 121 -32.46 -11.78 -15.08
CA GLN A 121 -33.17 -10.56 -14.68
C GLN A 121 -32.82 -10.10 -13.26
N LYS A 122 -32.49 -11.04 -12.37
CA LYS A 122 -32.04 -10.72 -11.02
C LYS A 122 -30.68 -10.01 -11.06
N VAL A 123 -29.70 -10.55 -11.78
CA VAL A 123 -28.38 -9.92 -11.96
C VAL A 123 -28.52 -8.51 -12.56
N GLN A 124 -29.33 -8.34 -13.60
CA GLN A 124 -29.55 -7.03 -14.22
C GLN A 124 -30.09 -5.97 -13.25
N ARG A 125 -30.99 -6.38 -12.34
CA ARG A 125 -31.62 -5.48 -11.36
C ARG A 125 -30.73 -5.20 -10.17
N GLU A 126 -30.04 -6.22 -9.66
CA GLU A 126 -29.31 -6.16 -8.39
C GLU A 126 -27.87 -5.69 -8.54
N TYR A 127 -27.24 -5.84 -9.71
CA TYR A 127 -25.84 -5.45 -9.91
C TYR A 127 -25.56 -3.99 -9.54
N ARG A 128 -26.49 -3.08 -9.87
CA ARG A 128 -26.38 -1.64 -9.58
C ARG A 128 -26.44 -1.29 -8.09
N ASN A 129 -26.89 -2.23 -7.25
CA ASN A 129 -26.97 -1.99 -5.82
C ASN A 129 -25.59 -2.13 -5.14
N HIS A 130 -24.56 -2.58 -5.88
CA HIS A 130 -23.22 -2.88 -5.38
C HIS A 130 -23.25 -3.63 -4.04
N THR A 131 -24.28 -4.46 -3.85
CA THR A 131 -24.42 -5.26 -2.65
C THR A 131 -23.35 -6.35 -2.70
N PRO A 132 -22.67 -6.62 -1.59
CA PRO A 132 -21.66 -7.66 -1.60
C PRO A 132 -22.33 -9.00 -1.91
N ILE A 133 -21.64 -9.83 -2.67
CA ILE A 133 -22.06 -11.20 -2.96
C ILE A 133 -21.74 -12.01 -1.69
N TRP A 134 -22.77 -12.33 -0.89
CA TRP A 134 -22.66 -13.18 0.30
C TRP A 134 -23.30 -14.53 0.04
#